data_AF-A0A6J8DYT6-F1
#
_entry.id   AF-A0A6J8DYT6-F1
#
_cell.length_a   1.000
_cell.length_b   1.000
_cell.length_c   1.000
_cell.angle_alpha   90.00
_cell.angle_beta   90.00
_cell.angle_gamma   90.00
#
_symmetry.space_group_name_H-M   'P 1'
#
loop_
_entity.id
_entity.type
_entity.pdbx_description
1 polymer ?
#
loop_
_entity_poly.entity_id
_entity_poly.type
_entity_poly.pdbx_seq_one_letter_code
_entity_poly.pdbx_strand_id
1 'polypeptide(L)'
;MCVLKGAVLFGHNPSYIKSRIMRFSYGVKTSLPFDERKFDRKHLVVMDGEERCDNIFSVIVFKDESVDAGTKIKRSYFTPYKHQDKMDFMIYISDDFNPAYVDDESCNLLCKPTITFTDTCEETRWVDVEYVFGNTEIGITAVDRNSGKEINATFNLIEPYQQT
;
A
#
# COMPACT_ATOMS: atom_id res chain seq x y z
N MET A 1 -24.44 4.51 45.54
CA MET A 1 -23.14 4.50 44.86
C MET A 1 -23.31 5.24 43.53
N CYS A 2 -22.58 6.32 43.32
CA CYS A 2 -22.72 7.22 42.18
C CYS A 2 -21.53 7.02 41.22
N VAL A 3 -21.88 6.74 39.96
CA VAL A 3 -21.22 6.99 38.67
C VAL A 3 -19.70 6.95 38.53
N LEU A 4 -19.25 6.15 37.57
CA LEU A 4 -18.19 6.52 36.62
C LEU A 4 -18.79 6.36 35.22
N LYS A 5 -19.45 7.42 34.71
CA LYS A 5 -19.55 7.60 33.27
C LYS A 5 -18.13 7.85 32.79
N GLY A 6 -17.55 6.89 32.07
CA GLY A 6 -16.29 7.07 31.38
C GLY A 6 -16.39 8.28 30.46
N ALA A 7 -15.83 9.40 30.90
CA ALA A 7 -15.59 10.56 30.07
C ALA A 7 -14.56 10.11 29.02
N VAL A 8 -15.03 9.83 27.82
CA VAL A 8 -14.15 9.70 26.66
C VAL A 8 -13.55 11.08 26.46
N LEU A 9 -12.26 11.19 26.74
CA LEU A 9 -11.47 12.40 26.62
C LEU A 9 -11.25 12.73 25.13
N PHE A 10 -12.32 13.02 24.38
CA PHE A 10 -12.24 13.71 23.09
C PHE A 10 -12.01 15.20 23.35
N GLY A 11 -10.83 15.50 23.88
CA GLY A 11 -10.36 16.85 24.11
C GLY A 11 -8.95 16.97 23.57
N HIS A 12 -8.80 17.01 22.25
CA HIS A 12 -7.61 17.61 21.65
C HIS A 12 -7.98 18.17 20.28
N ASN A 13 -7.78 19.47 20.11
CA ASN A 13 -7.93 20.17 18.84
C ASN A 13 -7.36 19.32 17.69
N PRO A 14 -8.12 19.00 16.63
CA PRO A 14 -7.62 18.24 15.49
C PRO A 14 -6.57 18.99 14.65
N SER A 15 -6.10 20.15 15.11
CA SER A 15 -5.36 21.14 14.32
C SER A 15 -3.83 21.04 14.44
N TYR A 16 -3.25 20.09 15.18
CA TYR A 16 -1.80 20.13 15.47
C TYR A 16 -1.07 18.79 15.58
N ILE A 17 -1.62 17.69 15.06
CA ILE A 17 -0.80 16.48 14.87
C ILE A 17 0.07 16.70 13.64
N LYS A 18 1.27 17.25 13.84
CA LYS A 18 2.24 17.46 12.76
C LYS A 18 2.76 16.14 12.22
N SER A 19 2.91 15.13 13.09
CA SER A 19 3.36 13.79 12.73
C SER A 19 2.72 12.70 13.58
N ARG A 20 2.69 11.47 13.06
CA ARG A 20 2.22 10.27 13.73
C ARG A 20 3.27 9.17 13.65
N ILE A 21 3.47 8.47 14.76
CA ILE A 21 4.24 7.23 14.81
C ILE A 21 3.35 6.09 14.31
N MET A 22 3.82 5.40 13.28
CA MET A 22 3.08 4.34 12.63
C MET A 22 3.10 3.06 13.45
N ARG A 23 1.92 2.52 13.75
CA ARG A 23 1.78 1.32 14.60
C ARG A 23 2.19 0.03 13.90
N PHE A 24 2.18 0.05 12.57
CA PHE A 24 2.43 -1.08 11.68
C PHE A 24 3.28 -0.59 10.51
N SER A 25 3.99 -1.50 9.86
CA SER A 25 4.69 -1.23 8.61
C SER A 25 3.69 -1.28 7.46
N TYR A 26 3.62 -0.23 6.65
CA TYR A 26 2.72 -0.14 5.51
C TYR A 26 3.51 -0.43 4.25
N GLY A 27 3.00 -1.28 3.39
CA GLY A 27 3.61 -1.58 2.12
C GLY A 27 2.61 -2.03 1.08
N VAL A 28 3.10 -2.24 -0.12
CA VAL A 28 2.30 -2.75 -1.23
C VAL A 28 2.92 -4.05 -1.73
N LYS A 29 2.07 -4.97 -2.15
CA LYS A 29 2.51 -6.14 -2.91
C LYS A 29 3.10 -5.68 -4.23
N THR A 30 4.35 -6.02 -4.47
CA THR A 30 5.02 -5.80 -5.76
C THR A 30 5.63 -7.09 -6.27
N SER A 31 5.95 -7.11 -7.56
CA SER A 31 6.69 -8.20 -8.18
C SER A 31 7.97 -7.62 -8.80
N LEU A 32 9.14 -8.09 -8.38
CA LEU A 32 10.44 -7.61 -8.87
C LEU A 32 11.11 -8.68 -9.74
N PRO A 33 12.07 -8.29 -10.61
CA PRO A 33 12.91 -9.27 -11.30
C PRO A 33 13.52 -10.25 -10.30
N PHE A 34 13.45 -11.54 -10.61
CA PHE A 34 13.96 -12.56 -9.70
C PHE A 34 15.48 -12.43 -9.54
N ASP A 35 15.95 -12.45 -8.30
CA ASP A 35 17.35 -12.41 -7.93
C ASP A 35 17.58 -13.52 -6.90
N GLU A 36 18.28 -14.57 -7.32
CA GLU A 36 18.57 -15.76 -6.50
C GLU A 36 19.31 -15.45 -5.20
N ARG A 37 19.97 -14.30 -5.10
CA ARG A 37 20.69 -13.89 -3.90
C ARG A 37 19.79 -13.22 -2.87
N LYS A 38 18.62 -12.75 -3.29
CA LYS A 38 17.73 -11.92 -2.46
C LYS A 38 16.37 -12.56 -2.22
N PHE A 39 15.87 -13.33 -3.18
CA PHE A 39 14.51 -13.85 -3.16
C PHE A 39 14.49 -15.38 -3.14
N ASP A 40 13.56 -15.93 -2.38
CA ASP A 40 13.36 -17.37 -2.31
C ASP A 40 12.67 -17.85 -3.60
N ARG A 41 13.19 -18.95 -4.18
CA ARG A 41 12.62 -19.59 -5.37
C ARG A 41 11.18 -20.02 -5.17
N LYS A 42 10.71 -20.18 -3.94
CA LYS A 42 9.31 -20.47 -3.61
C LYS A 42 8.33 -19.44 -4.16
N HIS A 43 8.76 -18.17 -4.30
CA HIS A 43 7.93 -17.06 -4.79
C HIS A 43 8.25 -16.69 -6.25
N LEU A 44 9.03 -17.52 -6.94
CA LEU A 44 9.35 -17.35 -8.35
C LEU A 44 8.12 -17.64 -9.21
N VAL A 45 7.80 -16.69 -10.08
CA VAL A 45 6.75 -16.79 -11.08
C VAL A 45 7.30 -16.35 -12.43
N VAL A 46 6.79 -16.95 -13.50
CA VAL A 46 7.13 -16.52 -14.86
C VAL A 46 6.00 -15.63 -15.36
N MET A 47 6.27 -14.34 -15.57
CA MET A 47 5.33 -13.35 -16.07
C MET A 47 5.82 -12.87 -17.44
N ASP A 48 5.00 -13.03 -18.48
CA ASP A 48 5.36 -12.66 -19.88
C ASP A 48 6.68 -13.30 -20.41
N GLY A 49 7.08 -14.44 -19.85
CA GLY A 49 8.34 -15.12 -20.19
C GLY A 49 9.56 -14.67 -19.40
N GLU A 50 9.41 -13.73 -18.46
CA GLU A 50 10.46 -13.30 -17.53
C GLU A 50 10.26 -13.88 -16.13
N GLU A 51 11.35 -14.32 -15.51
CA GLU A 51 11.38 -14.78 -14.13
C GLU A 51 11.29 -13.59 -13.16
N ARG A 52 10.21 -13.53 -12.38
CA ARG A 52 9.95 -12.50 -11.39
C ARG A 52 9.66 -13.14 -10.04
N CYS A 53 9.99 -12.46 -8.97
CA CYS A 53 9.52 -12.84 -7.63
C CYS A 53 8.23 -12.09 -7.36
N ASP A 54 7.14 -12.82 -7.16
CA ASP A 54 5.85 -12.25 -6.71
C ASP A 54 5.79 -12.17 -5.18
N ASN A 55 4.74 -11.55 -4.66
CA ASN A 55 4.46 -11.46 -3.22
C ASN A 55 5.52 -10.71 -2.41
N ILE A 56 6.29 -9.82 -3.03
CA ILE A 56 7.26 -9.01 -2.30
C ILE A 56 6.51 -7.90 -1.56
N PHE A 57 6.79 -7.76 -0.27
CA PHE A 57 6.30 -6.64 0.52
C PHE A 57 7.21 -5.43 0.30
N SER A 58 6.77 -4.48 -0.54
CA SER A 58 7.49 -3.23 -0.71
C SER A 58 7.06 -2.24 0.37
N VAL A 59 7.89 -2.10 1.41
CA VAL A 59 7.64 -1.14 2.50
C VAL A 59 7.62 0.29 1.96
N ILE A 60 6.55 1.00 2.27
CA ILE A 60 6.36 2.42 2.00
C ILE A 60 6.75 3.21 3.25
N VAL A 61 6.31 2.74 4.42
CA VAL A 61 6.54 3.35 5.74
C VAL A 61 6.78 2.25 6.77
N PHE A 62 7.78 2.43 7.61
CA PHE A 62 8.14 1.45 8.65
C PHE A 62 7.28 1.59 9.91
N LYS A 63 7.12 0.49 10.64
CA LYS A 63 6.62 0.54 12.03
C LYS A 63 7.53 1.42 12.89
N ASP A 64 6.92 2.14 13.81
CA ASP A 64 7.56 3.14 14.68
C ASP A 64 8.17 4.34 13.92
N GLU A 65 7.96 4.44 12.60
CA GLU A 65 8.36 5.60 11.82
C GLU A 65 7.41 6.77 12.07
N SER A 66 7.98 7.96 12.31
CA SER A 66 7.22 9.20 12.44
C SER A 66 6.95 9.78 11.06
N VAL A 67 5.71 9.72 10.60
CA VAL A 67 5.27 10.31 9.34
C VAL A 67 4.51 11.60 9.59
N ASP A 68 4.94 12.69 8.97
CA ASP A 68 4.24 13.96 9.02
C ASP A 68 2.92 13.92 8.25
N ALA A 69 1.89 14.61 8.76
CA ALA A 69 0.63 14.73 8.08
C ALA A 69 0.79 15.49 6.76
N GLY A 70 0.31 14.90 5.67
CA GLY A 70 0.52 15.40 4.31
C GLY A 70 1.81 14.90 3.65
N THR A 71 2.54 13.96 4.27
CA THR A 71 3.68 13.31 3.63
C THR A 71 3.23 12.61 2.36
N LYS A 72 3.95 12.88 1.26
CA LYS A 72 3.69 12.30 -0.06
C LYS A 72 4.85 11.41 -0.47
N ILE A 73 4.58 10.14 -0.69
CA ILE A 73 5.57 9.16 -1.12
C ILE A 73 5.19 8.71 -2.52
N LYS A 74 6.08 8.93 -3.49
CA LYS A 74 5.87 8.54 -4.89
C LYS A 74 6.59 7.25 -5.19
N ARG A 75 5.92 6.31 -5.86
CA ARG A 75 6.47 5.05 -6.36
C ARG A 75 5.96 4.82 -7.76
N SER A 76 6.84 4.40 -8.65
CA SER A 76 6.48 4.03 -10.02
C SER A 76 6.43 2.52 -10.13
N TYR A 77 5.34 2.00 -10.65
CA TYR A 77 5.14 0.58 -10.94
C TYR A 77 4.88 0.41 -12.43
N PHE A 78 5.01 -0.83 -12.92
CA PHE A 78 4.67 -1.16 -14.29
C PHE A 78 3.83 -2.44 -14.34
N THR A 79 3.00 -2.58 -15.38
CA THR A 79 2.19 -3.79 -15.55
C THR A 79 3.09 -4.98 -15.87
N PRO A 80 2.98 -6.09 -15.13
CA PRO A 80 3.80 -7.28 -15.39
C PRO A 80 3.43 -8.00 -16.69
N TYR A 81 2.20 -7.79 -17.20
CA TYR A 81 1.75 -8.35 -18.45
C TYR A 81 1.48 -7.25 -19.48
N LYS A 82 1.72 -7.60 -20.75
CA LYS A 82 1.22 -6.83 -21.89
C LYS A 82 -0.30 -7.01 -21.98
N HIS A 83 -1.01 -6.00 -22.50
CA HIS A 83 -2.47 -6.06 -22.73
C HIS A 83 -3.32 -6.19 -21.46
N GLN A 84 -2.77 -5.82 -20.30
CA GLN A 84 -3.50 -5.89 -19.03
C GLN A 84 -4.52 -4.74 -18.95
N ASP A 85 -5.80 -5.08 -18.78
CA ASP A 85 -6.90 -4.11 -18.64
C ASP A 85 -7.09 -3.60 -17.20
N LYS A 86 -6.55 -4.31 -16.21
CA LYS A 86 -6.69 -3.98 -14.78
C LYS A 86 -5.40 -4.16 -14.00
N MET A 87 -5.06 -3.19 -13.16
CA MET A 87 -3.94 -3.27 -12.23
C MET A 87 -4.44 -3.14 -10.79
N ASP A 88 -4.23 -4.19 -10.01
CA ASP A 88 -4.58 -4.23 -8.60
C ASP A 88 -3.39 -3.78 -7.75
N PHE A 89 -3.59 -2.80 -6.88
CA PHE A 89 -2.62 -2.38 -5.88
C PHE A 89 -3.06 -2.92 -4.53
N MET A 90 -2.47 -4.03 -4.10
CA MET A 90 -2.77 -4.64 -2.81
C MET A 90 -1.88 -4.03 -1.73
N ILE A 91 -2.46 -3.21 -0.85
CA ILE A 91 -1.75 -2.57 0.26
C ILE A 91 -1.89 -3.44 1.48
N TYR A 92 -0.76 -3.79 2.08
CA TYR A 92 -0.66 -4.61 3.26
C TYR A 92 -0.12 -3.80 4.44
N ILE A 93 -0.51 -4.22 5.63
CA ILE A 93 0.08 -3.78 6.89
C ILE A 93 0.76 -4.98 7.56
N SER A 94 1.92 -4.76 8.18
CA SER A 94 2.61 -5.80 8.95
C SER A 94 2.93 -5.31 10.36
N ASP A 95 2.83 -6.20 11.34
CA ASP A 95 3.34 -5.93 12.69
C ASP A 95 4.88 -6.05 12.77
N ASP A 96 5.49 -6.71 11.79
CA ASP A 96 6.94 -6.79 11.67
C ASP A 96 7.54 -5.46 11.19
N PHE A 97 8.76 -5.17 11.65
CA PHE A 97 9.48 -3.96 11.25
C PHE A 97 9.86 -4.00 9.76
N ASN A 98 10.28 -5.13 9.22
CA ASN A 98 10.71 -5.24 7.82
C ASN A 98 10.26 -6.58 7.21
N PRO A 99 8.95 -6.73 6.90
CA PRO A 99 8.44 -7.90 6.21
C PRO A 99 9.08 -8.02 4.82
N ALA A 100 9.55 -9.22 4.48
CA ALA A 100 10.08 -9.51 3.13
C ALA A 100 8.96 -9.87 2.15
N TYR A 101 7.96 -10.64 2.62
CA TYR A 101 6.88 -11.15 1.79
C TYR A 101 5.51 -10.78 2.35
N VAL A 102 4.52 -10.65 1.47
CA VAL A 102 3.13 -10.39 1.88
C VAL A 102 2.41 -11.64 2.39
N ASP A 103 3.00 -12.83 2.17
CA ASP A 103 2.50 -14.12 2.69
C ASP A 103 2.92 -14.38 4.14
N ASP A 104 3.73 -13.51 4.75
CA ASP A 104 4.10 -13.61 6.16
C ASP A 104 2.85 -13.50 7.06
N GLU A 105 2.79 -14.28 8.14
CA GLU A 105 1.64 -14.31 9.06
C GLU A 105 1.37 -12.96 9.74
N SER A 106 2.40 -12.10 9.82
CA SER A 106 2.28 -10.75 10.35
C SER A 106 1.63 -9.77 9.36
N CYS A 107 1.53 -10.14 8.07
CA CYS A 107 1.02 -9.30 6.99
C CYS A 107 -0.50 -9.47 6.83
N ASN A 108 -1.21 -8.35 6.82
CA ASN A 108 -2.65 -8.28 6.69
C ASN A 108 -3.02 -7.33 5.54
N LEU A 109 -3.95 -7.74 4.67
CA LEU A 109 -4.41 -6.90 3.57
C LEU A 109 -5.26 -5.76 4.13
N LEU A 110 -4.82 -4.52 3.91
CA LEU A 110 -5.54 -3.33 4.32
C LEU A 110 -6.56 -2.92 3.26
N CYS A 111 -6.13 -2.82 2.01
CA CYS A 111 -7.00 -2.44 0.91
C CYS A 111 -6.46 -2.90 -0.45
N LYS A 112 -7.35 -2.91 -1.43
CA LYS A 112 -7.05 -3.33 -2.81
C LYS A 112 -7.66 -2.35 -3.81
N PRO A 113 -7.11 -1.13 -3.97
CA PRO A 113 -7.49 -0.27 -5.09
C PRO A 113 -7.14 -0.93 -6.44
N THR A 114 -8.11 -0.91 -7.37
CA THR A 114 -7.95 -1.45 -8.73
C THR A 114 -8.06 -0.34 -9.76
N ILE A 115 -7.05 -0.17 -10.61
CA ILE A 115 -7.12 0.66 -11.80
C ILE A 115 -7.66 -0.18 -12.94
N THR A 116 -8.68 0.33 -13.64
CA THR A 116 -9.07 -0.23 -14.95
C THR A 116 -8.59 0.71 -16.05
N PHE A 117 -7.71 0.20 -16.90
CA PHE A 117 -7.30 0.83 -18.14
C PHE A 117 -8.44 0.70 -19.15
N THR A 118 -8.92 1.84 -19.65
CA THR A 118 -10.03 1.87 -20.62
C THR A 118 -9.58 1.54 -22.04
N ASP A 119 -8.27 1.41 -22.24
CA ASP A 119 -7.60 1.31 -23.52
C ASP A 119 -6.70 0.06 -23.47
N THR A 120 -6.73 -0.78 -24.49
CA THR A 120 -5.89 -1.99 -24.53
C THR A 120 -4.56 -1.59 -25.16
N CYS A 121 -3.53 -1.36 -24.33
CA CYS A 121 -2.20 -1.04 -24.87
C CYS A 121 -1.40 -2.33 -25.08
N GLU A 122 -0.70 -2.38 -26.21
CA GLU A 122 0.15 -3.51 -26.57
C GLU A 122 1.41 -3.61 -25.70
N GLU A 123 1.83 -2.51 -25.07
CA GLU A 123 3.04 -2.41 -24.25
C GLU A 123 2.76 -2.36 -22.74
N THR A 124 3.79 -2.58 -21.93
CA THR A 124 3.74 -2.44 -20.47
C THR A 124 3.50 -0.99 -20.08
N ARG A 125 2.47 -0.73 -19.26
CA ARG A 125 2.13 0.63 -18.81
C ARG A 125 2.88 0.98 -17.54
N TRP A 126 3.41 2.20 -17.48
CA TRP A 126 3.95 2.78 -16.26
C TRP A 126 2.84 3.49 -15.49
N VAL A 127 2.71 3.15 -14.21
CA VAL A 127 1.75 3.74 -13.29
C VAL A 127 2.52 4.39 -12.13
N ASP A 128 2.40 5.71 -12.04
CA ASP A 128 2.96 6.48 -10.93
C ASP A 128 1.95 6.55 -9.80
N VAL A 129 2.30 6.00 -8.64
CA VAL A 129 1.45 5.96 -7.45
C VAL A 129 2.02 6.89 -6.39
N GLU A 130 1.20 7.86 -5.98
CA GLU A 130 1.45 8.77 -4.87
C GLU A 130 0.65 8.32 -3.65
N TYR A 131 1.35 7.95 -2.58
CA TYR A 131 0.77 7.68 -1.27
C TYR A 131 0.83 8.94 -0.43
N VAL A 132 -0.33 9.41 0.03
CA VAL A 132 -0.49 10.61 0.86
C VAL A 132 -0.95 10.18 2.24
N PHE A 133 -0.09 10.32 3.24
CA PHE A 133 -0.44 10.00 4.62
C PHE A 133 -1.06 11.25 5.27
N GLY A 134 -2.38 11.23 5.46
CA GLY A 134 -3.12 12.25 6.21
C GLY A 134 -3.10 11.99 7.72
N ASN A 135 -3.90 12.76 8.46
CA ASN A 135 -4.01 12.60 9.92
C ASN A 135 -4.61 11.24 10.32
N THR A 136 -5.72 10.88 9.68
CA THR A 136 -6.51 9.67 9.99
C THR A 136 -6.70 8.75 8.80
N GLU A 137 -6.17 9.12 7.65
CA GLU A 137 -6.45 8.50 6.36
C GLU A 137 -5.16 8.35 5.54
N ILE A 138 -5.10 7.31 4.71
CA ILE A 138 -4.11 7.17 3.66
C ILE A 138 -4.79 7.37 2.32
N GLY A 139 -4.36 8.39 1.57
CA GLY A 139 -4.70 8.60 0.18
C GLY A 139 -3.72 7.87 -0.72
N ILE A 140 -4.22 7.24 -1.78
CA ILE A 140 -3.43 6.65 -2.85
C ILE A 140 -3.94 7.24 -4.15
N THR A 141 -3.06 7.94 -4.86
CA THR A 141 -3.34 8.48 -6.19
C THR A 141 -2.48 7.75 -7.18
N ALA A 142 -3.10 6.96 -8.05
CA ALA A 142 -2.38 6.22 -9.07
C ALA A 142 -2.68 6.79 -10.46
N VAL A 143 -1.63 7.19 -11.17
CA VAL A 143 -1.68 7.92 -12.43
C VAL A 143 -1.05 7.05 -13.52
N ASP A 144 -1.83 6.69 -14.54
CA ASP A 144 -1.30 6.07 -15.75
C ASP A 144 -0.50 7.10 -16.55
N ARG A 145 0.79 6.87 -16.72
CA ARG A 145 1.68 7.76 -17.45
C ARG A 145 1.40 7.80 -18.94
N ASN A 146 0.78 6.75 -19.49
CA ASN A 146 0.51 6.65 -20.92
C ASN A 146 -0.78 7.36 -21.31
N SER A 147 -1.88 7.09 -20.56
CA SER A 147 -3.19 7.69 -20.86
C SER A 147 -3.47 8.99 -20.10
N GLY A 148 -2.66 9.33 -19.08
CA GLY A 148 -2.91 10.45 -18.18
C GLY A 148 -4.12 10.26 -17.24
N LYS A 149 -4.68 9.03 -17.16
CA LYS A 149 -5.83 8.74 -16.30
C LYS A 149 -5.34 8.54 -14.88
N GLU A 150 -5.92 9.28 -13.95
CA GLU A 150 -5.66 9.10 -12.52
C GLU A 150 -6.85 8.45 -11.82
N ILE A 151 -6.55 7.63 -10.82
CA ILE A 151 -7.50 7.21 -9.82
C ILE A 151 -7.00 7.70 -8.46
N ASN A 152 -7.92 8.11 -7.61
CA ASN A 152 -7.63 8.40 -6.22
C ASN A 152 -8.49 7.48 -5.34
N ALA A 153 -7.87 6.89 -4.34
CA ALA A 153 -8.53 6.06 -3.35
C ALA A 153 -8.05 6.48 -1.96
N THR A 154 -8.98 6.76 -1.06
CA THR A 154 -8.66 7.15 0.32
C THR A 154 -9.20 6.09 1.27
N PHE A 155 -8.38 5.67 2.23
CA PHE A 155 -8.73 4.65 3.21
C PHE A 155 -8.48 5.16 4.63
N ASN A 156 -9.38 4.86 5.56
CA ASN A 156 -9.25 5.23 6.96
C ASN A 156 -8.27 4.29 7.68
N LEU A 157 -7.31 4.87 8.40
CA LEU A 157 -6.35 4.14 9.23
C LEU A 157 -6.91 3.77 10.62
N ILE A 158 -8.11 4.27 10.93
CA ILE A 158 -8.77 4.13 12.23
C ILE A 158 -9.88 3.08 12.23
N GLU A 159 -10.28 2.54 11.08
CA GLU A 159 -11.28 1.48 11.05
C GLU A 159 -10.60 0.16 11.42
N PRO A 160 -10.87 -0.40 12.63
CA PRO A 160 -10.50 -1.77 12.89
C PRO A 160 -11.32 -2.64 11.93
N TYR A 161 -10.62 -3.47 11.16
CA TYR A 161 -11.06 -4.79 10.72
C TYR A 161 -12.51 -5.10 11.11
N GLN A 162 -13.47 -4.79 10.24
CA GLN A 162 -14.78 -5.43 10.33
C GLN A 162 -14.61 -6.80 9.67
N GLN A 163 -14.10 -7.75 10.45
CA GLN A 163 -14.18 -9.16 10.11
C GLN A 163 -15.63 -9.59 10.36
N THR A 164 -16.40 -9.78 9.29
CA THR A 164 -17.65 -10.57 9.32
C THR A 164 -17.42 -11.89 8.62
#